data_AF-A0A3M6BNM3-F1
#
_entry.id   AF-A0A3M6BNM3-F1
#
_cell.length_a   1.000
_cell.length_b   1.000
_cell.length_c   1.000
_cell.angle_alpha   90.00
_cell.angle_beta   90.00
_cell.angle_gamma   90.00
#
_symmetry.space_group_name_H-M   'P 1'
#
loop_
_entity.id
_entity.type
_entity.pdbx_description
1 polymer ?
#
loop_
_entity_poly.entity_id
_entity_poly.type
_entity_poly.pdbx_seq_one_letter_code
_entity_poly.pdbx_strand_id
1 'polypeptide(L)'
;MWWKVSISIVFMMAVCFVIGLYAGGAMFLHLTQGHFAGLTWDTLWEARKLPWNDMRMLYVPWSWCVTAALTFLPVGITLMAIFVRLKPKTSLHGDARFANNRELRQFEYQGEYKNTSK
;
A
#
# COMPACT_ATOMS: atom_id res chain seq x y z
N MET A 1 -0.06 19.02 4.02
CA MET A 1 -0.06 18.12 2.84
C MET A 1 -0.63 16.74 3.13
N TRP A 2 -0.31 16.12 4.28
CA TRP A 2 -0.78 14.77 4.66
C TRP A 2 -2.30 14.55 4.60
N TRP A 3 -3.11 15.53 5.02
CA TRP A 3 -4.58 15.44 4.96
C TRP A 3 -5.13 15.20 3.53
N LYS A 4 -4.55 15.83 2.50
CA LYS A 4 -4.97 15.63 1.10
C LYS A 4 -4.68 14.20 0.63
N VAL A 5 -3.54 13.65 1.07
CA VAL A 5 -3.15 12.26 0.78
C VAL A 5 -4.08 11.29 1.49
N SER A 6 -4.40 11.54 2.77
CA SER A 6 -5.36 10.72 3.52
C SER A 6 -6.75 10.70 2.86
N ILE A 7 -7.27 11.86 2.44
CA ILE A 7 -8.54 11.93 1.69
C ILE A 7 -8.47 11.13 0.40
N SER A 8 -7.38 11.26 -0.36
CA SER A 8 -7.19 10.51 -1.60
C SER A 8 -7.17 9.00 -1.36
N ILE A 9 -6.57 8.53 -0.28
CA ILE A 9 -6.54 7.11 0.10
C ILE A 9 -7.94 6.63 0.48
N VAL A 10 -8.67 7.40 1.29
CA VAL A 10 -10.04 7.06 1.69
C VAL A 10 -10.97 7.00 0.48
N PHE A 11 -10.84 7.95 -0.45
CA PHE A 11 -11.58 7.92 -1.71
C PHE A 11 -11.26 6.66 -2.52
N MET A 12 -9.98 6.30 -2.64
CA MET A 12 -9.58 5.09 -3.35
C MET A 12 -10.07 3.81 -2.65
N MET A 13 -10.08 3.78 -1.31
CA MET A 13 -10.68 2.69 -0.54
C MET A 13 -12.18 2.56 -0.82
N ALA A 14 -12.91 3.66 -0.93
CA ALA A 14 -14.35 3.63 -1.25
C ALA A 14 -14.59 3.04 -2.65
N VAL A 15 -13.78 3.43 -3.65
CA VAL A 15 -13.85 2.86 -5.00
C VAL A 15 -13.49 1.37 -4.97
N CYS A 16 -12.39 0.99 -4.31
CA CYS A 16 -11.98 -0.41 -4.17
C CYS A 16 -13.00 -1.24 -3.38
N PHE A 17 -13.73 -0.65 -2.43
CA PHE A 17 -14.79 -1.31 -1.70
C PHE A 17 -15.97 -1.67 -2.61
N VAL A 18 -16.41 -0.74 -3.45
CA VAL A 18 -17.48 -1.02 -4.43
C VAL A 18 -17.05 -2.12 -5.39
N ILE A 19 -15.83 -2.03 -5.94
CA ILE A 19 -15.27 -3.09 -6.81
C ILE A 19 -15.17 -4.42 -6.04
N GLY A 20 -14.76 -4.36 -4.77
CA GLY A 20 -14.66 -5.50 -3.88
C GLY A 20 -15.99 -6.21 -3.66
N LEU A 21 -17.09 -5.47 -3.49
CA LEU A 21 -18.43 -6.04 -3.34
C LEU A 21 -18.84 -6.82 -4.60
N TYR A 22 -18.58 -6.29 -5.79
CA TYR A 22 -18.84 -7.01 -7.04
C TYR A 22 -17.93 -8.23 -7.20
N ALA A 23 -16.64 -8.10 -6.89
CA ALA A 23 -15.68 -9.20 -6.99
C ALA A 23 -15.99 -10.33 -6.00
N GLY A 24 -16.30 -9.99 -4.74
CA GLY A 24 -16.71 -10.94 -3.72
C GLY A 24 -18.06 -11.58 -4.03
N GLY A 25 -19.03 -10.81 -4.52
CA GLY A 25 -20.33 -11.33 -4.96
C GLY A 25 -20.19 -12.29 -6.15
N ALA A 26 -19.33 -11.95 -7.11
CA ALA A 26 -19.02 -12.82 -8.25
C ALA A 26 -18.32 -14.11 -7.79
N MET A 27 -17.37 -14.02 -6.87
CA MET A 27 -16.72 -15.20 -6.27
C MET A 27 -17.74 -16.10 -5.56
N PHE A 28 -18.65 -15.51 -4.78
CA PHE A 28 -19.70 -16.26 -4.11
C PHE A 28 -20.57 -17.02 -5.11
N LEU A 29 -21.09 -16.34 -6.13
CA LEU A 29 -21.91 -16.97 -7.18
C LEU A 29 -21.13 -18.04 -7.94
N HIS A 30 -19.85 -17.80 -8.24
CA HIS A 30 -18.99 -18.78 -8.89
C HIS A 30 -18.84 -20.06 -8.06
N LEU A 31 -18.63 -19.93 -6.74
CA LEU A 31 -18.46 -21.06 -5.84
C LEU A 31 -19.77 -21.81 -5.58
N THR A 32 -20.91 -21.11 -5.56
CA THR A 32 -22.22 -21.72 -5.32
C THR A 32 -22.95 -22.15 -6.59
N GLN A 33 -22.29 -22.07 -7.76
CA GLN A 33 -22.89 -22.30 -9.09
C GLN A 33 -24.16 -21.46 -9.35
N GLY A 34 -24.18 -20.24 -8.82
CA GLY A 34 -25.27 -19.29 -9.00
C GLY A 34 -25.22 -18.60 -10.38
N HIS A 35 -26.35 -18.06 -10.82
CA HIS A 35 -26.42 -17.30 -12.07
C HIS A 35 -25.74 -15.94 -11.92
N PHE A 36 -24.74 -15.65 -12.76
CA PHE A 36 -24.05 -14.34 -12.79
C PHE A 36 -24.93 -13.18 -13.27
N ALA A 37 -26.04 -13.47 -13.96
CA ALA A 37 -26.97 -12.46 -14.44
C ALA A 37 -27.64 -11.66 -13.31
N GLY A 38 -27.67 -12.20 -12.08
CA GLY A 38 -28.18 -11.52 -10.88
C GLY A 38 -27.10 -10.81 -10.06
N LEU A 39 -25.91 -10.57 -10.60
CA LEU A 39 -24.82 -9.93 -9.85
C LEU A 39 -25.12 -8.45 -9.60
N THR A 40 -25.43 -8.14 -8.35
CA THR A 40 -25.68 -6.79 -7.84
C THR A 40 -24.81 -6.50 -6.61
N TRP A 41 -24.75 -5.23 -6.21
CA TRP A 41 -23.93 -4.78 -5.08
C TRP A 41 -24.37 -5.39 -3.74
N ASP A 42 -25.63 -5.81 -3.64
CA ASP A 42 -26.26 -6.40 -2.46
C ASP A 42 -26.20 -7.93 -2.42
N THR A 43 -25.67 -8.59 -3.47
CA THR A 43 -25.56 -10.06 -3.53
C THR A 43 -24.91 -10.67 -2.29
N LEU A 44 -23.78 -10.12 -1.86
CA LEU A 44 -23.06 -10.53 -0.64
C LEU A 44 -23.84 -10.22 0.64
N TRP A 45 -24.69 -9.19 0.60
CA TRP A 45 -25.54 -8.78 1.71
C TRP A 45 -26.70 -9.75 1.89
N GLU A 46 -27.34 -10.12 0.79
CA GLU A 46 -28.41 -11.11 0.73
C GLU A 46 -27.88 -12.51 1.07
N ALA A 47 -26.66 -12.82 0.63
CA ALA A 47 -25.99 -14.08 0.95
C ALA A 47 -25.84 -14.35 2.46
N ARG A 48 -25.82 -13.29 3.29
CA ARG A 48 -25.75 -13.44 4.76
C ARG A 48 -27.09 -13.80 5.42
N LYS A 49 -28.20 -13.67 4.70
CA LYS A 49 -29.53 -14.07 5.19
C LYS A 49 -29.82 -15.55 4.96
N LEU A 50 -28.91 -16.29 4.31
CA LEU A 50 -29.07 -17.72 4.11
C LEU A 50 -29.13 -18.46 5.46
N PRO A 51 -29.91 -19.56 5.53
CA PRO A 51 -30.00 -20.36 6.74
C PRO A 51 -28.67 -21.07 7.02
N TRP A 52 -28.34 -21.23 8.30
CA TRP A 52 -27.11 -21.87 8.79
C TRP A 52 -26.92 -23.33 8.39
N ASN A 53 -27.98 -23.97 7.92
CA ASN A 53 -27.95 -25.35 7.46
C ASN A 53 -27.58 -25.47 5.97
N ASP A 54 -27.46 -24.35 5.25
CA ASP A 54 -27.07 -24.34 3.83
C ASP A 54 -25.54 -24.38 3.68
N MET A 55 -25.04 -25.32 2.89
CA MET A 55 -23.63 -25.46 2.52
C MET A 55 -23.05 -24.19 1.91
N ARG A 56 -23.87 -23.39 1.22
CA ARG A 56 -23.47 -22.11 0.62
C ARG A 56 -22.95 -21.12 1.65
N MET A 57 -23.42 -21.19 2.89
CA MET A 57 -23.02 -20.28 3.96
C MET A 57 -21.52 -20.37 4.27
N LEU A 58 -20.87 -21.51 4.00
CA LEU A 58 -19.44 -21.69 4.18
C LEU A 58 -18.60 -20.74 3.30
N TYR A 59 -19.10 -20.35 2.13
CA TYR A 59 -18.38 -19.50 1.17
C TYR A 59 -18.61 -18.00 1.39
N VAL A 60 -19.57 -17.63 2.24
CA VAL A 60 -19.90 -16.23 2.54
C VAL A 60 -18.73 -15.52 3.24
N PRO A 61 -18.10 -16.08 4.30
CA PRO A 61 -16.92 -15.45 4.91
C PRO A 61 -15.76 -15.27 3.93
N TRP A 62 -15.51 -16.25 3.06
CA TRP A 62 -14.41 -16.19 2.08
C TRP A 62 -14.61 -15.09 1.03
N SER A 63 -15.84 -14.92 0.55
CA SER A 63 -16.18 -13.84 -0.38
C SER A 63 -16.10 -12.45 0.27
N TRP A 64 -16.43 -12.34 1.56
CA TRP A 64 -16.16 -11.12 2.35
C TRP A 64 -14.67 -10.86 2.54
N CYS A 65 -13.84 -11.90 2.73
CA CYS A 65 -12.39 -11.74 2.80
C CYS A 65 -11.80 -11.14 1.50
N VAL A 66 -12.30 -11.55 0.33
CA VAL A 66 -11.88 -10.96 -0.96
C VAL A 66 -12.28 -9.50 -1.06
N THR A 67 -13.50 -9.16 -0.64
CA THR A 67 -13.97 -7.77 -0.58
C THR A 67 -13.06 -6.92 0.32
N ALA A 68 -12.74 -7.42 1.52
CA ALA A 68 -11.86 -6.75 2.46
C ALA A 68 -10.44 -6.58 1.90
N ALA A 69 -9.85 -7.64 1.32
CA ALA A 69 -8.52 -7.60 0.74
C ALA A 69 -8.38 -6.53 -0.35
N LEU A 70 -9.38 -6.42 -1.25
CA LEU A 70 -9.42 -5.37 -2.27
C LEU A 70 -9.59 -3.98 -1.66
N THR A 71 -10.43 -3.84 -0.65
CA THR A 71 -10.69 -2.55 0.02
C THR A 71 -9.44 -1.98 0.68
N PHE A 72 -8.62 -2.82 1.31
CA PHE A 72 -7.40 -2.41 2.00
C PHE A 72 -6.15 -2.38 1.09
N LEU A 73 -6.28 -2.78 -0.18
CA LEU A 73 -5.18 -2.77 -1.14
C LEU A 73 -4.50 -1.39 -1.28
N PRO A 74 -5.23 -0.26 -1.38
CA PRO A 74 -4.60 1.06 -1.45
C PRO A 74 -3.76 1.37 -0.20
N VAL A 75 -4.25 0.99 0.98
CA VAL A 75 -3.53 1.16 2.25
C VAL A 75 -2.26 0.32 2.25
N GLY A 76 -2.35 -0.96 1.86
CA GLY A 76 -1.21 -1.85 1.76
C GLY A 76 -0.11 -1.32 0.84
N ILE A 77 -0.48 -0.81 -0.34
CA ILE A 77 0.47 -0.17 -1.28
C ILE A 77 1.12 1.06 -0.66
N THR A 78 0.35 1.93 0.02
CA THR A 78 0.92 3.14 0.63
C THR A 78 1.90 2.80 1.76
N LEU A 79 1.59 1.82 2.59
CA LEU A 79 2.49 1.34 3.63
C LEU A 79 3.77 0.75 3.01
N MET A 80 3.64 -0.11 2.01
CA MET A 80 4.79 -0.68 1.30
C MET A 80 5.67 0.40 0.69
N ALA A 81 5.09 1.43 0.06
CA ALA A 81 5.82 2.55 -0.51
C ALA A 81 6.59 3.35 0.56
N ILE A 82 6.01 3.53 1.75
CA ILE A 82 6.68 4.16 2.89
C ILE A 82 7.86 3.29 3.35
N PHE A 83 7.65 1.99 3.56
CA PHE A 83 8.71 1.07 3.99
C PHE A 83 9.86 0.97 2.97
N VAL A 84 9.56 0.98 1.66
CA VAL A 84 10.60 1.00 0.62
C VAL A 84 11.38 2.31 0.63
N ARG A 85 10.73 3.46 0.88
CA ARG A 85 11.43 4.75 1.00
C ARG A 85 12.28 4.89 2.27
N LEU A 86 11.99 4.12 3.33
CA LEU A 86 12.81 4.08 4.54
C LEU A 86 14.13 3.34 4.34
N LYS A 87 14.30 2.58 3.24
CA LYS A 87 15.63 2.08 2.87
C LYS A 87 16.51 3.28 2.49
N PRO A 88 17.69 3.45 3.10
CA PRO A 88 18.58 4.54 2.76
C PRO A 88 18.90 4.44 1.26
N LYS A 89 18.75 5.55 0.54
CA LYS A 89 19.21 5.63 -0.85
C LYS A 89 20.72 5.45 -0.82
N THR A 90 21.20 4.23 -1.06
CA THR A 90 22.62 3.97 -1.30
C THR A 90 22.94 4.58 -2.66
N SER A 91 23.58 5.75 -2.67
CA SER A 91 24.10 6.34 -3.90
C SER A 91 25.09 5.34 -4.51
N LEU A 92 24.79 4.85 -5.71
CA LEU A 92 25.61 3.83 -6.39
C LEU A 92 27.01 4.35 -6.76
N HIS A 93 27.24 5.67 -6.67
CA HIS A 93 28.53 6.31 -6.99
C HIS A 93 29.20 6.96 -5.77
N GLY A 94 28.77 6.59 -4.56
CA GLY A 94 29.03 7.44 -3.40
C GLY A 94 28.35 8.80 -3.60
N ASP A 95 28.34 9.62 -2.57
CA ASP A 95 27.88 10.99 -2.69
C ASP A 95 28.96 11.75 -3.50
N ALA A 96 28.95 11.60 -4.83
CA ALA A 96 29.84 12.27 -5.78
C ALA A 96 29.43 13.74 -5.85
N ARG A 97 29.54 14.42 -4.71
CA ARG A 97 29.36 15.84 -4.54
C ARG A 97 30.75 16.46 -4.42
N PHE A 98 30.89 17.67 -4.95
CA PHE A 98 32.07 18.47 -4.69
C PHE A 98 32.19 18.69 -3.17
N ALA A 99 33.43 18.55 -2.66
CA ALA A 99 33.72 18.73 -1.24
C ALA A 99 33.26 20.11 -0.77
N ASN A 100 32.60 20.18 0.39
CA ASN A 100 32.12 21.45 0.92
C ASN A 100 33.31 22.29 1.43
N ASN A 101 33.16 23.61 1.53
CA ASN A 101 34.22 24.52 1.99
C ASN A 101 34.82 24.10 3.34
N ARG A 102 34.06 23.43 4.20
CA ARG A 102 34.54 22.88 5.48
C ARG A 102 35.42 21.64 5.30
N GLU A 103 35.13 20.80 4.31
CA GLU A 103 35.93 19.62 3.94
C GLU A 103 37.17 20.03 3.14
N LEU A 104 37.14 21.17 2.42
CA LEU A 104 38.28 21.72 1.69
C LEU A 104 39.30 22.42 2.62
N ARG A 105 38.87 22.94 3.78
CA ARG A 105 39.77 23.57 4.78
C ARG A 105 40.88 22.66 5.30
N GLN A 106 40.71 21.34 5.25
CA GLN A 106 41.77 20.41 5.67
C GLN A 106 42.92 20.32 4.65
N PHE A 107 42.63 20.66 3.39
CA PHE A 107 43.60 20.68 2.29
C PHE A 107 44.05 22.11 1.96
N GLU A 108 43.50 23.10 2.67
CA GLU A 108 43.86 24.50 2.49
C GLU A 108 45.28 24.72 3.00
N TYR A 109 46.17 25.00 2.06
CA TYR A 109 47.60 25.19 2.29
C TYR A 109 47.84 26.27 3.35
N GLN A 110 48.47 25.89 4.47
CA GLN A 110 48.66 26.76 5.64
C GLN A 110 49.97 27.57 5.60
N GLY A 111 50.73 27.55 4.48
CA GLY A 111 52.04 28.20 4.37
C GLY A 111 53.18 27.44 5.04
N GLU A 112 54.42 27.65 4.58
CA GLU A 112 55.66 27.06 5.13
C GLU A 112 55.96 27.42 6.60
N TYR A 113 55.23 28.37 7.19
CA TYR A 113 55.51 28.92 8.53
C TYR A 113 54.78 28.21 9.66
N LYS A 114 53.96 27.19 9.37
CA LYS A 114 53.32 26.38 10.41
C LYS A 114 54.34 25.40 10.98
N ASN A 115 55.22 25.96 11.80
CA ASN A 115 56.33 25.32 12.47
C ASN A 115 55.81 24.14 13.31
N THR A 116 55.96 22.92 12.82
CA THR A 116 55.80 21.69 13.62
C THR A 116 57.00 21.56 14.54
N SER A 117 57.00 22.37 15.59
CA SER A 117 57.83 22.18 16.77
C SER A 117 56.93 22.22 18.00
N LYS A 118 56.40 21.04 18.34
CA LYS A 118 56.37 20.45 19.68
C LYS A 118 55.66 19.10 19.64
#